data_AF-A0A8S0Z5R9-F1
#
_entry.id   AF-A0A8S0Z5R9-F1
#
_cell.length_a   1.000
_cell.length_b   1.000
_cell.length_c   1.000
_cell.angle_alpha   90.00
_cell.angle_beta   90.00
_cell.angle_gamma   90.00
#
_symmetry.space_group_name_H-M   'P 1'
#
loop_
_entity.id
_entity.type
_entity.pdbx_description
1 polymer ?
#
loop_
_entity_poly.entity_id
_entity_poly.type
_entity_poly.pdbx_seq_one_letter_code
_entity_poly.pdbx_strand_id
1 'polypeptide(L)'
;MNKLILFCLLLVYYEAKAQAPTGPIAGFIRTNFIGHPVIHDRVSWVFDPDVALKRRRQFIELHGDKGEKLIERLGLGIDGDDQERLEKQRQRDEGHLGGLNAYLP
;
A
#
# COMPACT_ATOMS: atom_id res chain seq x y z
N MET A 1 18.46 30.81 44.02
CA MET A 1 17.31 29.89 44.00
C MET A 1 16.33 30.10 42.83
N ASN A 2 16.29 31.26 42.16
CA ASN A 2 15.30 31.52 41.09
C ASN A 2 15.59 30.92 39.71
N LYS A 3 16.85 30.60 39.37
CA LYS A 3 17.19 30.12 38.02
C LYS A 3 16.70 28.70 37.73
N LEU A 4 16.70 27.84 38.74
CA LEU A 4 16.21 26.46 38.61
C LEU A 4 14.67 26.46 38.45
N ILE A 5 13.98 27.28 39.24
CA ILE A 5 12.51 27.43 39.13
C ILE A 5 12.14 28.04 37.78
N LEU A 6 12.88 29.05 37.33
CA LEU A 6 12.67 29.65 36.01
C LEU A 6 12.91 28.65 34.88
N PHE A 7 13.94 27.80 34.99
CA PHE A 7 14.22 26.75 34.02
C PHE A 7 13.10 25.69 34.00
N CYS A 8 12.61 25.27 35.16
CA CYS A 8 11.47 24.34 35.25
C CYS A 8 10.19 24.96 34.67
N LEU A 9 9.92 26.24 34.93
CA LEU A 9 8.76 26.94 34.37
C LEU A 9 8.87 27.09 32.84
N LEU A 10 10.08 27.28 32.33
CA LEU A 10 10.33 27.40 30.90
C LEU A 10 10.19 26.06 30.18
N LEU A 11 10.61 24.96 30.80
CA LEU A 11 10.35 23.60 30.30
C LEU A 11 8.85 23.27 30.28
N VAL A 12 8.12 23.58 31.36
CA VAL A 12 6.67 23.38 31.42
C VAL A 12 5.93 24.24 30.39
N TYR A 13 6.39 25.47 30.13
CA TYR A 13 5.83 26.33 29.08
C TYR A 13 6.04 25.75 27.67
N TYR A 14 7.21 25.19 27.39
CA TYR A 14 7.50 24.54 26.11
C TYR A 14 6.66 23.27 25.90
N GLU A 15 6.49 22.45 26.93
CA GLU A 15 5.61 21.26 26.90
C GLU A 15 4.14 21.66 26.69
N ALA A 16 3.66 22.72 27.36
CA ALA A 16 2.31 23.23 27.18
C ALA A 16 2.06 23.80 25.77
N LYS A 17 3.08 24.41 25.15
CA LYS A 17 3.03 24.85 23.75
C LYS A 17 3.12 23.70 22.76
N ALA A 18 3.85 22.63 23.10
CA ALA A 18 3.98 21.41 22.32
C ALA A 18 2.75 20.50 22.48
N GLN A 19 1.56 21.10 22.48
CA GLN A 19 0.27 20.44 22.60
C GLN A 19 0.03 19.50 21.41
N ALA A 20 0.71 18.36 21.43
CA ALA A 20 0.27 17.16 20.78
C ALA A 20 -1.11 16.84 21.38
N PRO A 21 -2.12 16.46 20.57
CA PRO A 21 -3.48 16.17 21.05
C PRO A 21 -3.54 15.01 22.06
N THR A 22 -2.41 14.36 22.34
CA THR A 22 -2.22 13.25 23.26
C THR A 22 -0.99 13.53 24.14
N GLY A 23 -1.13 13.50 25.46
CA GLY A 23 -0.04 13.75 26.42
C GLY A 23 1.16 12.80 26.27
N PRO A 24 2.27 13.04 26.97
CA PRO A 24 3.58 12.40 26.71
C PRO A 24 3.54 10.87 26.73
N ILE A 25 2.78 10.28 27.65
CA ILE A 25 2.60 8.82 27.76
C ILE A 25 1.84 8.26 26.54
N ALA A 26 0.73 8.92 26.17
CA ALA A 26 -0.08 8.51 25.03
C ALA A 26 0.67 8.71 23.70
N GLY A 27 1.48 9.77 23.59
CA GLY A 27 2.40 9.99 22.48
C GLY A 27 3.43 8.87 22.34
N PHE A 28 4.10 8.50 23.44
CA PHE A 28 5.09 7.42 23.47
C PHE A 28 4.51 6.07 23.05
N ILE A 29 3.33 5.69 23.58
CA ILE A 29 2.66 4.44 23.21
C ILE A 29 2.31 4.46 21.72
N ARG A 30 1.74 5.57 21.22
CA ARG A 30 1.30 5.68 19.83
C ARG A 30 2.47 5.58 18.85
N THR A 31 3.58 6.26 19.11
CA THR A 31 4.75 6.23 18.20
C THR A 31 5.46 4.89 18.19
N ASN A 32 5.55 4.19 19.33
CA ASN A 32 6.24 2.91 19.41
C ASN A 32 5.36 1.72 18.98
N PHE A 33 4.05 1.79 19.21
CA PHE A 33 3.14 0.68 18.93
C PHE A 33 2.45 0.79 17.57
N ILE A 34 2.11 2.02 17.13
CA ILE A 34 1.39 2.27 15.87
C ILE A 34 2.33 2.87 14.80
N GLY A 35 3.51 3.36 15.21
CA GLY A 35 4.41 4.11 14.34
C GLY A 35 4.07 5.60 14.31
N HIS A 36 5.03 6.42 13.88
CA HIS A 36 4.76 7.85 13.67
C HIS A 36 3.68 7.98 12.58
N PRO A 37 2.66 8.85 12.73
CA PRO A 37 1.74 9.12 11.64
C PRO A 37 2.51 9.88 10.55
N VAL A 38 3.17 9.12 9.68
CA VAL A 38 3.66 9.63 8.40
C VAL A 38 2.39 9.99 7.64
N ILE A 39 2.15 11.29 7.51
CA ILE A 39 1.10 11.82 6.66
C ILE A 39 1.40 11.24 5.29
N HIS A 40 0.53 10.37 4.80
CA HIS A 40 0.72 9.79 3.48
C HIS A 40 0.60 10.97 2.51
N ASP A 41 1.69 11.30 1.82
CA ASP A 41 1.65 12.35 0.81
C ASP A 41 0.58 12.01 -0.22
N ARG A 42 -0.20 13.01 -0.62
CA ARG A 42 -1.20 12.82 -1.67
C ARG A 42 -0.46 12.64 -2.99
N VAL A 43 -0.24 11.39 -3.38
CA VAL A 43 0.33 11.07 -4.69
C VAL A 43 -0.78 11.11 -5.73
N SER A 44 -0.59 11.93 -6.76
CA SER A 44 -1.45 11.92 -7.94
C SER A 44 -0.79 11.08 -9.03
N TRP A 45 -1.56 10.20 -9.65
CA TRP A 45 -1.14 9.36 -10.76
C TRP A 45 -1.94 9.74 -12.00
N VAL A 46 -1.27 9.86 -13.14
CA VAL A 46 -1.95 9.99 -14.42
C VAL A 46 -2.38 8.58 -14.84
N PHE A 47 -3.62 8.21 -14.50
CA PHE A 47 -4.19 6.93 -14.90
C PHE A 47 -4.72 7.02 -16.33
N ASP A 48 -4.10 6.29 -17.25
CA ASP A 48 -4.57 6.11 -18.62
C ASP A 48 -5.08 4.67 -18.78
N PRO A 49 -6.41 4.45 -18.86
CA PRO A 49 -6.97 3.10 -18.95
C PRO A 49 -6.52 2.36 -20.21
N ASP A 50 -6.12 3.09 -21.26
CA ASP A 50 -5.73 2.52 -22.55
C ASP A 50 -4.21 2.31 -22.67
N VAL A 51 -3.44 2.60 -21.62
CA VAL A 51 -1.97 2.52 -21.66
C VAL A 51 -1.48 1.13 -22.05
N ALA A 52 -2.19 0.08 -21.61
CA ALA A 52 -1.88 -1.30 -21.95
C ALA A 52 -2.08 -1.59 -23.45
N LEU A 53 -3.16 -1.06 -24.04
CA LEU A 53 -3.43 -1.18 -25.48
C LEU A 53 -2.36 -0.45 -26.29
N LYS A 54 -2.01 0.77 -25.90
CA LYS A 54 -1.00 1.60 -26.56
C LYS A 54 0.39 0.95 -26.53
N ARG A 55 0.75 0.30 -25.42
CA ARG A 55 2.06 -0.36 -25.22
C ARG A 55 2.11 -1.80 -25.71
N ARG A 56 0.98 -2.38 -26.15
CA ARG A 56 0.90 -3.77 -26.62
C ARG A 56 1.94 -4.09 -27.69
N ARG A 57 2.14 -3.18 -28.67
CA ARG A 57 3.15 -3.36 -29.73
C ARG A 57 4.56 -3.54 -29.16
N GLN A 58 4.95 -2.64 -28.25
CA GLN A 58 6.28 -2.66 -27.62
C GLN A 58 6.47 -3.90 -26.75
N PHE A 59 5.43 -4.29 -26.01
CA PHE A 59 5.45 -5.48 -25.17
C PHE A 59 5.62 -6.76 -26.01
N ILE A 60 4.89 -6.90 -27.12
CA ILE A 60 5.02 -8.05 -28.04
C ILE A 60 6.41 -8.07 -28.70
N GLU A 61 6.93 -6.90 -29.09
CA GLU A 61 8.27 -6.79 -29.67
C GLU A 61 9.38 -7.26 -28.70
N LEU A 62 9.22 -6.98 -27.39
CA LEU A 62 10.20 -7.33 -26.37
C LEU A 62 10.03 -8.75 -25.80
N HIS A 63 8.79 -9.22 -25.63
CA HIS A 63 8.48 -10.46 -24.91
C HIS A 63 7.83 -11.56 -25.78
N GLY A 64 7.56 -11.25 -27.05
CA GLY A 64 6.80 -12.11 -27.95
C GLY A 64 5.29 -11.98 -27.78
N ASP A 65 4.55 -12.64 -28.66
CA ASP A 65 3.09 -12.66 -28.69
C ASP A 65 2.45 -13.47 -27.54
N LYS A 66 3.25 -14.29 -26.85
CA LYS A 66 2.79 -15.15 -25.74
C LYS A 66 3.08 -14.60 -24.35
N GLY A 67 3.40 -13.31 -24.24
CA GLY A 67 3.73 -12.70 -22.95
C GLY A 67 2.59 -12.78 -21.91
N GLU A 68 1.33 -12.82 -22.34
CA GLU A 68 0.18 -13.09 -21.45
C GLU A 68 0.31 -14.44 -20.75
N LYS A 69 0.60 -15.51 -21.52
CA LYS A 69 0.85 -16.86 -20.96
C LYS A 69 2.10 -16.90 -20.09
N LEU A 70 3.10 -16.09 -20.41
CA LEU A 70 4.30 -15.98 -19.59
C LEU A 70 3.99 -15.35 -18.22
N ILE A 71 3.23 -14.24 -18.21
CA ILE A 71 2.81 -13.57 -16.97
C ILE A 71 1.94 -14.49 -16.11
N GLU A 72 0.99 -15.19 -16.73
CA GLU A 72 0.16 -16.20 -16.06
C GLU A 72 1.04 -17.27 -15.40
N ARG A 73 1.99 -17.84 -16.15
CA ARG A 73 2.92 -18.85 -15.61
C ARG A 73 3.82 -18.31 -14.50
N LEU A 74 4.27 -17.06 -14.59
CA LEU A 74 5.02 -16.41 -13.50
C LEU A 74 4.18 -16.32 -12.23
N GLY A 75 2.88 -16.01 -12.35
CA GLY A 75 1.94 -15.97 -11.23
C GLY A 75 1.60 -17.36 -10.65
N LEU A 76 1.74 -18.42 -11.44
CA LEU A 76 1.48 -19.80 -11.01
C LEU A 76 2.68 -20.48 -10.34
N GLY A 77 3.89 -19.89 -10.37
CA GLY A 77 5.11 -20.47 -9.80
C GLY A 77 5.76 -21.54 -10.68
N ILE A 78 7.00 -21.93 -10.34
CA ILE A 78 7.87 -22.82 -11.15
C ILE A 78 8.20 -24.17 -10.49
N ASP A 79 7.57 -24.45 -9.35
CA ASP A 79 7.78 -25.65 -8.52
C ASP A 79 6.98 -26.87 -8.99
N GLY A 80 6.11 -26.71 -9.99
CA GLY A 80 5.34 -27.80 -10.60
C GLY A 80 3.88 -27.92 -10.12
N ASP A 81 3.46 -27.10 -9.16
CA ASP A 81 2.07 -27.07 -8.65
C ASP A 81 1.18 -26.06 -9.41
N ASP A 82 1.55 -25.72 -10.64
CA ASP A 82 0.91 -24.68 -11.44
C ASP A 82 -0.56 -25.01 -11.76
N GLN A 83 -0.86 -26.28 -12.06
CA GLN A 83 -2.22 -26.73 -12.36
C GLN A 83 -3.16 -26.59 -11.15
N GLU A 84 -2.71 -26.98 -9.95
CA GLU A 84 -3.53 -26.86 -8.74
C GLU A 84 -3.81 -25.40 -8.42
N ARG A 85 -2.81 -24.52 -8.57
CA ARG A 85 -3.00 -23.08 -8.37
C ARG A 85 -3.91 -22.48 -9.41
N LEU A 86 -3.80 -22.87 -10.67
CA LEU A 86 -4.66 -22.38 -11.73
C LEU A 86 -6.12 -22.75 -11.46
N GLU A 87 -6.39 -23.97 -11.00
CA GLU A 87 -7.74 -24.41 -10.65
C GLU A 87 -8.31 -23.60 -9.48
N LYS A 88 -7.53 -23.37 -8.44
CA LYS A 88 -7.93 -22.49 -7.31
C LYS A 88 -8.22 -21.05 -7.77
N GLN A 89 -7.42 -20.53 -8.70
CA GLN A 89 -7.65 -19.19 -9.26
C GLN A 89 -8.96 -19.14 -10.06
N ARG A 90 -9.24 -20.15 -10.88
CA ARG A 90 -10.50 -20.24 -11.65
C ARG A 90 -11.72 -20.29 -10.75
N GLN A 91 -11.69 -21.09 -9.68
CA GLN A 91 -12.78 -21.17 -8.71
C GLN A 91 -13.00 -19.84 -7.98
N ARG A 92 -11.93 -19.13 -7.63
CA ARG A 92 -12.01 -17.79 -7.04
C ARG A 92 -12.61 -16.78 -8.01
N ASP A 93 -12.19 -16.83 -9.28
CA ASP A 93 -12.55 -15.83 -10.29
C ASP A 93 -13.93 -16.12 -10.92
N GLU A 94 -14.55 -17.26 -10.60
CA GLU A 94 -15.92 -17.59 -10.98
C GLU A 94 -16.88 -16.49 -10.47
N GLY A 95 -17.54 -15.79 -11.41
CA GLY A 95 -18.43 -14.67 -11.10
C GLY A 95 -17.77 -13.31 -10.86
N HIS A 96 -16.44 -13.21 -11.00
CA HIS A 96 -15.67 -11.98 -10.73
C HIS A 96 -14.97 -11.46 -12.00
N LEU A 97 -15.71 -11.31 -13.10
CA LEU A 97 -15.17 -10.87 -14.40
C LEU A 97 -14.53 -9.47 -14.29
N GLY A 98 -13.20 -9.41 -14.40
CA GLY A 98 -12.45 -8.15 -14.40
C GLY A 98 -12.55 -7.36 -13.08
N GLY A 99 -12.82 -8.03 -11.95
CA GLY A 99 -13.03 -7.38 -10.66
C GLY A 99 -14.42 -6.79 -10.45
N LEU A 100 -15.35 -7.03 -11.38
CA LEU A 100 -16.77 -6.75 -11.21
C LEU A 100 -17.47 -8.03 -10.76
N ASN A 101 -18.23 -7.94 -9.68
CA ASN A 101 -19.09 -9.02 -9.22
C ASN A 101 -20.24 -9.18 -10.23
N ALA A 102 -20.07 -10.05 -11.21
CA ALA A 102 -21.01 -10.24 -12.31
C ALA A 102 -22.42 -10.66 -11.84
N TYR A 103 -22.52 -11.17 -10.61
CA TYR A 103 -23.76 -11.66 -9.99
C TYR A 103 -24.30 -10.79 -8.85
N LEU A 104 -23.67 -9.66 -8.52
CA LEU A 104 -24.21 -8.72 -7.55
C LEU A 104 -24.96 -7.58 -8.28
N PRO A 105 -26.17 -7.19 -7.83
CA PRO A 105 -26.92 -6.08 -8.41
C PRO A 105 -26.26 -4.71 -8.19
#